data_AF-A0A939RFD9-F1
#
_entry.id   AF-A0A939RFD9-F1
#
_cell.length_a   1.000
_cell.length_b   1.000
_cell.length_c   1.000
_cell.angle_alpha   90.00
_cell.angle_beta   90.00
_cell.angle_gamma   90.00
#
_symmetry.space_group_name_H-M   'P 1'
#
loop_
_entity.id
_entity.type
_entity.pdbx_description
1 polymer ?
#
loop_
_entity_poly.entity_id
_entity_poly.type
_entity_poly.pdbx_seq_one_letter_code
_entity_poly.pdbx_strand_id
1 'polypeptide(L)'
;RTVVALGAFAWQAMLPVIADAGWLVPRPRPAFGHAAQVTFPARDGGSDLRMYGCYHVSPRNTNTGRLTTAMLHDLLREAARSAGLSPTG
;
A
#
# COMPACT_ATOMS: atom_id res chain seq x y z
N ARG A 1 -6.93 8.21 -4.80
CA ARG A 1 -6.89 6.80 -5.25
C ARG A 1 -5.91 6.06 -4.37
N THR A 2 -6.18 4.79 -4.00
CA THR A 2 -5.31 4.04 -3.08
C THR A 2 -5.14 2.59 -3.52
N VAL A 3 -3.92 2.06 -3.35
CA VAL A 3 -3.56 0.65 -3.52
C VAL A 3 -2.97 0.11 -2.21
N VAL A 4 -3.23 -1.16 -1.91
CA VAL A 4 -2.59 -1.89 -0.82
C VAL A 4 -1.82 -3.08 -1.39
N ALA A 5 -0.51 -3.13 -1.15
CA ALA A 5 0.37 -4.21 -1.59
C ALA A 5 0.55 -5.24 -0.47
N LEU A 6 0.11 -6.47 -0.69
CA LEU A 6 0.23 -7.58 0.25
C LEU A 6 1.57 -8.31 0.10
N GLY A 7 2.51 -7.99 0.98
CA GLY A 7 3.86 -8.55 1.01
C GLY A 7 4.86 -7.83 0.13
N ALA A 8 6.14 -8.11 0.37
CA ALA A 8 7.26 -7.48 -0.33
C ALA A 8 7.25 -7.73 -1.84
N PHE A 9 6.78 -8.91 -2.27
CA PHE A 9 6.67 -9.25 -3.69
C PHE A 9 5.68 -8.33 -4.41
N ALA A 10 4.44 -8.22 -3.91
CA ALA A 10 3.43 -7.34 -4.49
C ALA A 10 3.92 -5.88 -4.50
N TRP A 11 4.57 -5.43 -3.42
CA TRP A 11 5.14 -4.08 -3.34
C TRP A 11 6.12 -3.81 -4.48
N GLN A 12 7.09 -4.70 -4.68
CA GLN A 12 8.10 -4.52 -5.73
C GLN A 12 7.51 -4.65 -7.13
N ALA A 13 6.56 -5.56 -7.33
CA ALA A 13 5.88 -5.77 -8.61
C ALA A 13 5.00 -4.60 -9.03
N MET A 14 4.41 -3.86 -8.07
CA MET A 14 3.57 -2.71 -8.36
C MET A 14 4.36 -1.48 -8.81
N LEU A 15 5.60 -1.28 -8.36
CA LEU A 15 6.39 -0.08 -8.70
C LEU A 15 6.56 0.15 -10.22
N PRO A 16 6.94 -0.82 -11.06
CA PRO A 16 6.99 -0.61 -12.51
C PRO A 16 5.60 -0.34 -13.10
N VAL A 17 4.56 -1.07 -12.67
CA VAL A 17 3.18 -0.87 -13.14
C VAL A 17 2.69 0.54 -12.84
N ILE A 18 2.99 1.08 -11.67
CA ILE A 18 2.65 2.46 -11.26
C ILE A 18 3.38 3.48 -12.14
N ALA A 19 4.65 3.25 -12.46
CA ALA A 19 5.41 4.12 -13.33
C ALA A 19 4.84 4.14 -14.75
N ASP A 20 4.51 2.96 -15.29
CA ASP A 20 3.95 2.78 -16.64
C ASP A 20 2.53 3.34 -16.74
N ALA A 21 1.76 3.29 -15.66
CA ALA A 21 0.41 3.82 -15.58
C ALA A 21 0.33 5.35 -15.37
N GLY A 22 1.46 6.06 -15.45
CA GLY A 22 1.47 7.52 -15.49
C GLY A 22 1.79 8.23 -14.18
N TRP A 23 2.27 7.53 -13.15
CA TRP A 23 2.71 8.16 -11.90
C TRP A 23 4.25 8.23 -11.79
N LEU A 24 4.74 9.14 -10.94
CA LEU A 24 6.17 9.32 -10.66
C LEU A 24 6.61 8.42 -9.50
N VAL A 25 7.51 7.48 -9.78
CA VAL A 25 8.14 6.61 -8.76
C VAL A 25 9.50 7.19 -8.35
N PRO A 26 9.73 7.44 -7.05
CA PRO A 26 10.97 8.05 -6.58
C PRO A 26 12.18 7.13 -6.76
N ARG A 27 13.37 7.74 -6.83
CA ARG A 27 14.67 7.06 -6.82
C ARG A 27 15.49 7.59 -5.63
N PRO A 28 15.98 6.74 -4.71
CA PRO A 28 15.86 5.27 -4.70
C PRO A 28 14.42 4.78 -4.54
N ARG A 29 14.15 3.55 -4.99
CA ARG A 29 12.82 2.94 -4.86
C ARG A 29 12.45 2.82 -3.38
N PRO A 30 11.18 3.07 -3.01
CA PRO A 30 10.79 3.03 -1.63
C PRO A 30 10.84 1.60 -1.09
N ALA A 31 11.32 1.45 0.14
CA ALA A 31 11.45 0.16 0.81
C ALA A 31 10.08 -0.37 1.28
N PHE A 32 9.93 -1.69 1.29
CA PHE A 32 8.72 -2.34 1.80
C PHE A 32 8.72 -2.39 3.34
N GLY A 33 7.55 -2.18 3.93
CA GLY A 33 7.25 -2.43 5.33
C GLY A 33 5.74 -2.54 5.55
N HIS A 34 5.31 -3.14 6.67
CA HIS A 34 3.91 -3.04 7.06
C HIS A 34 3.59 -1.60 7.48
N ALA A 35 2.43 -1.12 7.05
CA ALA A 35 2.01 0.29 7.15
C ALA A 35 2.95 1.29 6.46
N ALA A 36 3.92 0.83 5.66
CA ALA A 36 4.73 1.73 4.84
C ALA A 36 3.82 2.43 3.82
N GLN A 37 3.92 3.74 3.70
CA GLN A 37 3.06 4.55 2.84
C GLN A 37 3.91 5.37 1.88
N VAL A 38 3.52 5.39 0.61
CA VAL A 38 4.13 6.21 -0.43
C VAL A 38 3.03 6.89 -1.23
N THR A 39 3.24 8.17 -1.56
CA THR A 39 2.40 8.90 -2.51
C THR A 39 3.18 9.08 -3.80
N PHE A 40 2.55 8.73 -4.93
CA PHE A 40 3.10 8.85 -6.27
C PHE A 40 2.35 9.97 -7.00
N PRO A 41 3.02 11.09 -7.32
CA PRO A 41 2.41 12.18 -8.06
C PRO A 41 2.03 11.76 -9.48
N ALA A 42 0.88 12.24 -9.97
CA ALA A 42 0.49 12.03 -11.37
C ALA A 42 1.37 12.85 -12.32
N ARG A 43 1.79 12.27 -13.45
CA ARG A 43 2.64 12.97 -14.45
C ARG A 43 1.89 14.03 -15.23
N ASP A 44 0.58 13.89 -15.36
CA ASP A 44 -0.31 14.71 -16.17
C ASP A 44 -1.07 15.77 -15.34
N GLY A 45 -0.73 15.94 -14.06
CA GLY A 45 -1.45 16.82 -13.14
C GLY A 45 -2.79 16.26 -12.65
N GLY A 46 -3.09 14.99 -12.95
CA GLY A 46 -4.23 14.28 -12.40
C GLY A 46 -4.09 13.97 -10.90
N SER A 47 -4.93 13.07 -10.39
CA SER A 47 -4.91 12.71 -8.98
C SER A 47 -3.73 11.80 -8.62
N ASP A 48 -3.06 12.12 -7.52
CA ASP A 48 -2.02 11.28 -6.93
C ASP A 48 -2.52 9.89 -6.55
N LEU A 49 -1.62 8.92 -6.64
CA LEU A 49 -1.84 7.56 -6.19
C LEU A 49 -1.13 7.34 -4.84
N ARG A 50 -1.87 6.83 -3.85
CA ARG A 50 -1.28 6.37 -2.61
C ARG A 50 -1.12 4.85 -2.62
N MET A 51 -0.01 4.35 -2.12
CA MET A 51 0.21 2.92 -1.91
C MET A 51 0.62 2.64 -0.47
N TYR A 52 -0.01 1.63 0.12
CA TYR A 52 0.35 1.09 1.43
C TYR A 52 0.97 -0.29 1.29
N GLY A 53 1.97 -0.59 2.12
CA GLY A 53 2.54 -1.91 2.27
C GLY A 53 1.89 -2.61 3.45
N CYS A 54 1.44 -3.85 3.25
CA CYS A 54 0.98 -4.71 4.34
C CYS A 54 1.80 -5.99 4.34
N TYR A 55 2.14 -6.52 5.52
CA TYR A 55 2.64 -7.89 5.56
C TYR A 55 1.62 -8.85 4.94
N HIS A 56 2.12 -9.91 4.31
CA HIS A 56 1.27 -10.91 3.70
C HIS A 56 0.45 -11.63 4.78
N VAL A 57 -0.83 -11.89 4.50
CA VAL A 57 -1.76 -12.62 5.38
C VAL A 57 -1.51 -14.13 5.33
N SER A 58 -0.28 -14.55 5.68
CA SER A 58 0.08 -15.97 5.78
C SER A 58 0.00 -16.50 7.21
N PRO A 59 -0.23 -17.82 7.42
CA PRO A 59 -0.23 -18.43 8.75
C PRO A 59 1.04 -18.13 9.54
N ARG A 60 2.20 -18.08 8.89
CA ARG A 60 3.47 -17.71 9.54
C ARG A 60 3.40 -16.33 10.18
N ASN A 61 2.87 -15.32 9.48
CA ASN A 61 2.81 -13.96 10.01
C ASN A 61 1.73 -13.81 11.09
N THR A 62 0.58 -14.48 10.93
CA THR A 62 -0.52 -14.39 11.88
C THR A 62 -0.25 -15.19 13.16
N ASN A 63 0.29 -16.41 13.06
CA ASN A 63 0.55 -17.27 14.22
C ASN A 63 1.72 -16.75 15.08
N THR A 64 2.67 -16.02 14.47
CA THR A 64 3.80 -15.42 15.20
C THR A 64 3.48 -14.02 15.73
N GLY A 65 2.28 -13.48 15.46
CA GLY A 65 1.90 -12.12 15.84
C GLY A 65 2.62 -11.01 15.03
N ARG A 66 3.42 -11.36 14.02
CA ARG A 66 4.07 -10.40 13.12
C ARG A 66 3.05 -9.56 12.33
N LEU A 67 1.87 -10.11 12.10
CA LEU A 67 0.70 -9.40 11.62
C LEU A 67 -0.51 -9.81 12.46
N THR A 68 -1.14 -8.87 13.15
CA THR A 68 -2.40 -9.12 13.88
C THR A 68 -3.60 -8.69 13.05
N THR A 69 -4.78 -9.23 13.37
CA THR A 69 -6.05 -8.80 12.76
C THR A 69 -6.31 -7.31 12.98
N ALA A 70 -6.00 -6.79 14.17
CA ALA A 70 -6.14 -5.37 14.48
C ALA A 70 -5.27 -4.49 13.55
N MET A 71 -3.99 -4.84 13.39
CA MET A 71 -3.08 -4.14 12.47
C MET A 71 -3.58 -4.15 11.03
N LEU A 72 -4.12 -5.28 10.56
CA LEU A 72 -4.71 -5.37 9.23
C LEU A 72 -5.95 -4.47 9.09
N HIS A 73 -6.85 -4.50 10.08
CA HIS A 73 -8.06 -3.68 10.09
C HIS A 73 -7.71 -2.18 10.09
N ASP A 74 -6.78 -1.75 10.93
CA ASP A 74 -6.34 -0.36 11.02
C ASP A 74 -5.77 0.13 9.69
N LEU A 75 -4.92 -0.69 9.05
CA LEU A 75 -4.37 -0.39 7.74
C LEU A 75 -5.45 -0.27 6.67
N LEU A 76 -6.43 -1.18 6.65
CA LEU A 76 -7.52 -1.15 5.68
C LEU A 76 -8.44 0.06 5.89
N ARG A 77 -8.72 0.46 7.13
CA ARG A 77 -9.48 1.69 7.44
C ARG A 77 -8.77 2.95 6.95
N GLU A 78 -7.45 3.03 7.17
CA GLU A 78 -6.65 4.16 6.71
C GLU A 78 -6.59 4.18 5.17
N ALA A 79 -6.38 3.03 4.54
CA ALA A 79 -6.41 2.91 3.10
C ALA A 79 -7.77 3.33 2.51
N ALA A 80 -8.88 2.91 3.11
CA ALA A 80 -10.23 3.31 2.71
C ALA A 80 -10.45 4.82 2.83
N ARG A 81 -10.10 5.43 3.98
CA ARG A 81 -10.20 6.88 4.18
C ARG A 81 -9.39 7.65 3.15
N SER A 82 -8.14 7.23 2.89
CA SER A 82 -7.30 7.86 1.86
C SER A 82 -7.81 7.68 0.43
N ALA A 83 -8.64 6.67 0.19
CA ALA A 83 -9.32 6.45 -1.08
C ALA A 83 -10.59 7.30 -1.24
N GLY A 84 -11.01 8.04 -0.20
CA GLY A 84 -12.29 8.75 -0.15
C GLY A 84 -13.47 7.84 0.17
N LEU A 85 -13.23 6.64 0.69
CA LEU A 85 -14.26 5.72 1.14
C LEU A 85 -14.54 5.94 2.63
N SER A 86 -15.79 5.77 3.04
CA SER A 86 -16.18 5.71 4.45
C SER A 86 -16.21 4.25 4.90
N PRO A 87 -15.15 3.74 5.56
CA PRO A 87 -15.16 2.36 6.03
C PRO A 87 -16.20 2.20 7.14
N THR A 88 -17.12 1.26 6.95
CA THR A 88 -18.13 0.90 7.96
C THR A 88 -17.54 -0.07 8.98
N GLY A 89 -17.82 0.18 10.25
CA GLY A 89 -17.56 -0.74 11.37
C GLY A 89 -16.18 -0.58 11.94
#